data_AF-A0A853DGC7-F1
#
_entry.id   AF-A0A853DGC7-F1
#
_cell.length_a   1.000
_cell.length_b   1.000
_cell.length_c   1.000
_cell.angle_alpha   90.00
_cell.angle_beta   90.00
_cell.angle_gamma   90.00
#
_symmetry.space_group_name_H-M   'P 1'
#
loop_
_entity.id
_entity.type
_entity.pdbx_description
1 polymer ?
#
loop_
_entity_poly.entity_id
_entity_poly.type
_entity_poly.pdbx_seq_one_letter_code
_entity_poly.pdbx_strand_id
1 'polypeptide(L)'
;MRSDSIEAEGARRRLHDALRAVRSADRQVPCEVTPQLWTSNIRSEREAAGYRCRSCPVRVQCVEASEFERVGVWGGKVRAAGSLEW
;
A
#
# COMPACT_ATOMS: atom_id res chain seq x y z
N MET A 1 8.18 11.40 -18.30
CA MET A 1 6.73 11.22 -18.56
C MET A 1 6.34 9.88 -19.19
N ARG A 2 6.91 9.40 -20.31
CA ARG A 2 6.63 8.02 -20.80
C ARG A 2 7.34 6.93 -19.99
N SER A 3 8.58 7.16 -19.57
CA SER A 3 9.34 6.21 -18.75
C SER A 3 8.74 6.03 -17.34
N ASP A 4 8.36 7.13 -16.68
CA ASP A 4 7.75 7.10 -15.34
C ASP A 4 6.45 6.27 -15.32
N SER A 5 5.67 6.29 -16.40
CA SER A 5 4.46 5.46 -16.54
C SER A 5 4.77 3.96 -16.65
N ILE A 6 5.85 3.60 -17.35
CA ILE A 6 6.29 2.20 -17.49
C ILE A 6 6.80 1.69 -16.13
N GLU A 7 7.57 2.50 -15.41
CA GLU A 7 8.07 2.16 -14.08
C GLU A 7 6.93 2.00 -13.07
N ALA A 8 5.95 2.91 -13.10
CA ALA A 8 4.76 2.82 -12.26
C ALA A 8 3.94 1.55 -12.55
N GLU A 9 3.73 1.22 -13.83
CA GLU A 9 3.05 -0.02 -14.21
C GLU A 9 3.84 -1.26 -13.74
N GLY A 10 5.16 -1.25 -13.93
CA GLY A 10 6.04 -2.33 -13.47
C GLY A 10 5.97 -2.53 -11.96
N ALA A 11 5.99 -1.45 -11.18
CA ALA A 11 5.86 -1.52 -9.72
C ALA A 11 4.50 -2.06 -9.27
N ARG A 12 3.40 -1.59 -9.90
CA ARG A 12 2.04 -2.12 -9.63
C ARG A 12 1.91 -3.58 -9.99
N ARG A 13 2.50 -4.01 -11.11
CA ARG A 13 2.49 -5.42 -11.54
C ARG A 13 3.21 -6.32 -10.54
N ARG A 14 4.40 -5.92 -10.09
CA ARG A 14 5.15 -6.66 -9.05
C ARG A 14 4.36 -6.76 -7.74
N LEU A 15 3.70 -5.69 -7.31
CA LEU A 15 2.84 -5.73 -6.12
C LEU A 15 1.64 -6.68 -6.33
N HIS A 16 0.97 -6.61 -7.48
CA HIS A 16 -0.15 -7.49 -7.81
C HIS A 16 0.25 -8.97 -7.79
N ASP A 17 1.38 -9.31 -8.39
CA ASP A 17 1.87 -10.68 -8.46
C ASP A 17 2.30 -11.21 -7.08
N ALA A 18 2.93 -10.36 -6.27
CA ALA A 18 3.28 -10.70 -4.89
C ALA A 18 2.04 -10.95 -4.02
N LEU A 19 1.00 -10.11 -4.15
CA LEU A 19 -0.28 -10.31 -3.47
C LEU A 19 -0.93 -11.63 -3.89
N ARG A 20 -0.92 -11.94 -5.19
CA ARG A 20 -1.43 -13.23 -5.70
C ARG A 20 -0.67 -14.41 -5.11
N ALA A 21 0.66 -14.35 -5.07
CA ALA A 21 1.47 -15.43 -4.52
C ALA A 21 1.20 -15.68 -3.02
N VAL A 22 1.01 -14.61 -2.23
CA VAL A 22 0.69 -14.71 -0.80
C VAL A 22 -0.68 -15.36 -0.59
N ARG A 23 -1.69 -14.99 -1.38
CA ARG A 23 -3.01 -15.64 -1.35
C ARG A 23 -2.94 -17.12 -1.74
N SER A 24 -2.17 -17.46 -2.76
CA SER A 24 -1.96 -18.86 -3.18
C SER A 24 -1.25 -19.71 -2.13
N ALA A 25 -0.49 -19.08 -1.22
CA ALA A 25 0.16 -19.73 -0.09
C ALA A 25 -0.70 -19.73 1.19
N ASP A 26 -1.99 -19.37 1.10
CA ASP A 26 -2.94 -19.26 2.22
C ASP A 26 -2.44 -18.36 3.37
N ARG A 27 -1.66 -17.33 3.02
CA ARG A 27 -1.15 -16.34 3.97
C ARG A 27 -1.98 -15.07 3.88
N GLN A 28 -2.12 -14.38 5.01
CA GLN A 28 -2.88 -13.15 5.07
C GLN A 28 -2.03 -11.92 4.73
N VAL A 29 -2.66 -11.00 4.00
CA VAL A 29 -2.15 -9.63 3.80
C VAL A 29 -2.99 -8.70 4.67
N PRO A 30 -2.38 -7.93 5.60
CA PRO A 30 -3.15 -7.12 6.56
C PRO A 30 -4.18 -6.16 5.91
N CYS A 31 -3.84 -5.57 4.77
CA CYS A 31 -4.73 -4.64 4.07
C CYS A 31 -5.95 -5.31 3.42
N GLU A 32 -5.93 -6.62 3.19
CA GLU A 32 -7.09 -7.36 2.69
C GLU A 32 -8.06 -7.76 3.82
N VAL A 33 -7.56 -7.86 5.07
CA VAL A 33 -8.37 -8.23 6.25
C VAL A 33 -9.27 -7.09 6.72
N THR A 34 -8.83 -5.82 6.61
CA THR A 34 -9.66 -4.67 7.01
C THR A 34 -9.46 -3.47 6.06
N PRO A 35 -9.80 -3.58 4.76
CA PRO A 35 -9.40 -2.60 3.72
C PRO A 35 -9.76 -1.15 4.04
N GLN A 36 -10.87 -0.94 4.74
CA GLN A 36 -11.40 0.38 5.09
C GLN A 36 -10.43 1.18 5.98
N LEU A 37 -9.60 0.53 6.79
CA LEU A 37 -8.61 1.24 7.62
C LEU A 37 -7.45 1.81 6.80
N TRP A 38 -7.09 1.19 5.66
CA TRP A 38 -6.00 1.65 4.78
C TRP A 38 -6.40 2.84 3.91
N THR A 39 -7.71 3.02 3.71
CA THR A 39 -8.31 4.11 2.93
C THR A 39 -9.15 5.07 3.78
N SER A 40 -9.15 4.90 5.11
CA SER A 40 -9.92 5.76 6.02
C SER A 40 -9.56 7.23 5.82
N ASN A 41 -10.55 8.11 5.97
CA ASN A 41 -10.32 9.56 5.98
C ASN A 41 -9.66 10.04 7.29
N ILE A 42 -9.73 9.24 8.35
CA ILE A 42 -9.17 9.56 9.66
C ILE A 42 -7.69 9.17 9.68
N ARG A 43 -6.81 10.15 9.93
CA ARG A 43 -5.35 9.95 9.92
C ARG A 43 -4.90 8.90 10.94
N SER A 44 -5.43 8.93 12.17
CA SER A 44 -5.06 8.01 13.24
C SER A 44 -5.45 6.55 12.92
N GLU A 45 -6.56 6.31 12.22
CA GLU A 45 -6.95 4.98 11.74
C GLU A 45 -5.97 4.45 10.69
N ARG A 46 -5.54 5.33 9.76
CA ARG A 46 -4.51 5.00 8.77
C ARG A 46 -3.15 4.71 9.42
N GLU A 47 -2.76 5.45 10.46
CA GLU A 47 -1.54 5.18 11.23
C GLU A 47 -1.63 3.84 11.96
N ALA A 48 -2.77 3.55 12.58
CA ALA A 48 -3.04 2.26 13.21
C ALA A 48 -2.95 1.09 12.21
N ALA A 49 -3.51 1.25 11.02
CA ALA A 49 -3.34 0.30 9.91
C ALA A 49 -1.88 0.15 9.49
N GLY A 50 -1.12 1.27 9.44
CA GLY A 50 0.30 1.27 9.09
C GLY A 50 1.14 0.38 10.01
N TYR A 51 0.86 0.34 11.31
CA TYR A 51 1.56 -0.55 12.25
C TYR A 51 1.36 -2.04 11.95
N ARG A 52 0.24 -2.41 11.31
CA ARG A 52 -0.03 -3.81 10.89
C ARG A 52 0.87 -4.24 9.73
N CYS A 53 1.51 -3.31 9.00
CA CYS A 53 2.41 -3.63 7.91
C CYS A 53 3.74 -4.28 8.35
N ARG A 54 4.08 -4.29 9.65
CA ARG A 54 5.39 -4.79 10.15
C ARG A 54 5.71 -6.23 9.72
N SER A 55 4.70 -7.10 9.63
CA SER A 55 4.84 -8.51 9.23
C SER A 55 4.31 -8.79 7.82
N CYS A 56 4.03 -7.75 7.03
CA CYS A 56 3.42 -7.93 5.71
C CYS A 56 4.42 -8.55 4.72
N PRO A 57 4.10 -9.71 4.11
CA PRO A 57 5.01 -10.41 3.20
C PRO A 57 5.28 -9.67 1.89
N VAL A 58 4.41 -8.74 1.48
CA VAL A 58 4.55 -7.95 0.25
C VAL A 58 5.04 -6.52 0.50
N ARG A 59 5.58 -6.25 1.70
CA ARG A 59 5.94 -4.88 2.13
C ARG A 59 6.91 -4.19 1.18
N VAL A 60 7.89 -4.91 0.64
CA VAL A 60 8.91 -4.36 -0.27
C VAL A 60 8.26 -3.86 -1.56
N GLN A 61 7.49 -4.72 -2.23
CA GLN A 61 6.78 -4.37 -3.46
C GLN A 61 5.74 -3.26 -3.22
N CYS A 62 5.13 -3.25 -2.03
CA CYS A 62 4.20 -2.19 -1.61
C CYS A 62 4.92 -0.83 -1.48
N VAL A 63 6.13 -0.79 -0.93
CA VAL A 63 6.93 0.44 -0.87
C VAL A 63 7.34 0.91 -2.27
N GLU A 64 7.76 -0.01 -3.16
CA GLU A 64 8.11 0.34 -4.54
C GLU A 64 6.93 0.98 -5.29
N ALA A 65 5.73 0.40 -5.18
CA ALA A 65 4.54 0.96 -5.79
C ALA A 65 4.15 2.32 -5.19
N SER A 66 4.48 2.55 -3.91
CA SER A 66 4.12 3.76 -3.18
C SER A 66 4.76 5.04 -3.72
N GLU A 67 5.87 4.92 -4.45
CA GLU A 67 6.54 6.06 -5.09
C GLU A 67 5.65 6.71 -6.18
N PHE A 68 4.67 5.97 -6.69
CA PHE A 68 3.75 6.41 -7.73
C PHE A 68 2.33 6.67 -7.22
N GLU A 69 2.12 6.63 -5.90
CA GLU A 69 0.81 6.68 -5.27
C GLU A 69 0.74 7.85 -4.29
N ARG A 70 -0.35 8.65 -4.39
CA ARG A 70 -0.47 9.92 -3.65
C ARG A 70 -1.30 9.81 -2.37
N VAL A 71 -2.10 8.77 -2.22
CA VAL A 71 -3.09 8.62 -1.13
C VAL A 71 -3.07 7.20 -0.56
N GLY A 72 -3.47 7.06 0.71
CA GLY A 72 -3.65 5.78 1.39
C GLY A 72 -2.46 5.36 2.25
N VAL A 73 -2.47 4.12 2.73
CA VAL A 73 -1.39 3.55 3.56
C VAL A 73 -0.54 2.59 2.74
N TRP A 74 0.75 2.89 2.63
CA TRP A 74 1.71 2.12 1.83
C TRP A 74 2.96 1.77 2.64
N GLY A 75 3.35 0.50 2.67
CA GLY A 75 4.57 0.06 3.36
C GLY A 75 4.61 0.38 4.88
N GLY A 76 3.44 0.66 5.47
CA GLY A 76 3.29 1.12 6.85
C GLY A 76 3.30 2.64 7.06
N LYS A 77 3.30 3.44 5.99
CA LYS A 77 3.33 4.91 6.03
C LYS A 77 2.03 5.49 5.44
N VAL A 78 1.48 6.51 6.10
CA VAL A 78 0.32 7.26 5.60
C VAL A 78 0.78 8.23 4.52
N ARG A 79 0.09 8.22 3.38
CA ARG A 79 0.20 9.22 2.30
C ARG A 79 -1.16 9.90 2.13
N ALA A 80 -1.17 11.22 1.99
CA ALA A 80 -2.35 12.01 1.71
C ALA A 80 -2.02 13.01 0.60
N ALA A 81 -2.90 13.12 -0.40
CA ALA A 81 -2.75 14.09 -1.46
C ALA A 81 -3.21 15.45 -0.93
N GLY A 82 -2.28 16.40 -0.82
CA GLY A 82 -2.58 17.76 -0.37
C GLY A 82 -3.00 17.80 1.10
N SER A 83 -2.11 18.29 1.95
CA SER A 83 -2.47 18.78 3.26
C SER A 83 -3.46 19.94 3.11
N LEU A 84 -4.75 19.67 3.12
CA LEU A 84 -5.72 20.59 3.69
C LEU A 84 -5.91 20.14 5.12
N GLU A 85 -5.13 20.78 5.99
CA GLU A 85 -5.35 20.78 7.43
C GLU A 85 -6.70 21.44 7.68
N TRP A 86 -7.63 20.73 8.32
CA TRP A 86 -8.78 21.29 9.02
C TRP A 86 -8.63 20.90 10.49
#